data_AF-A0A4Y2CCE2-F1
#
_entry.id   AF-A0A4Y2CCE2-F1
#
_cell.length_a   1.000
_cell.length_b   1.000
_cell.length_c   1.000
_cell.angle_alpha   90.00
_cell.angle_beta   90.00
_cell.angle_gamma   90.00
#
_symmetry.space_group_name_H-M   'P 1'
#
loop_
_entity.id
_entity.type
_entity.pdbx_description
1 polymer ?
#
loop_
_entity_poly.entity_id
_entity_poly.type
_entity_poly.pdbx_seq_one_letter_code
_entity_poly.pdbx_strand_id
1 'polypeptide(L)'
;MYWLAESWEKIKPETIKNSWHNILTTKDFKDNNKKKKKEHFEIKNTVLKLPGCEEVTYNCDEEWLYGDEEEEITDDAIIRMITEGEETEDLNDETEKIISHTEGTAALDVALRYIEQQPDALPHNVLFLKSLRDAAARKRLSAQKQTTLD
;
A
#
# COMPACT_ATOMS: atom_id res chain seq x y z
N MET A 1 -22.41 16.87 -14.19
CA MET A 1 -20.98 17.25 -14.14
C MET A 1 -20.61 18.45 -15.05
N TYR A 2 -21.56 19.26 -15.54
CA TYR A 2 -21.26 20.37 -16.46
C TYR A 2 -20.68 21.62 -15.76
N TRP A 3 -21.03 21.83 -14.49
CA TRP A 3 -20.63 23.01 -13.71
C TRP A 3 -19.15 23.10 -13.37
N LEU A 4 -18.44 21.96 -13.28
CA LEU A 4 -17.01 21.97 -13.02
C LEU A 4 -16.24 22.56 -14.19
N ALA A 5 -16.53 22.11 -15.42
CA ALA A 5 -15.82 22.55 -16.62
C ALA A 5 -16.00 24.06 -16.88
N GLU A 6 -17.22 24.56 -16.73
CA GLU A 6 -17.52 26.00 -16.93
C GLU A 6 -16.87 26.90 -15.85
N SER A 7 -16.62 26.34 -14.67
CA SER A 7 -15.92 27.06 -13.60
C SER A 7 -14.43 27.22 -13.90
N TRP A 8 -13.83 26.25 -14.60
CA TRP A 8 -12.42 26.30 -15.01
C TRP A 8 -12.15 27.32 -16.12
N GLU A 9 -13.07 27.51 -17.07
CA GLU A 9 -12.96 28.55 -18.11
C GLU A 9 -12.97 29.98 -17.56
N LYS A 10 -13.58 30.19 -16.38
CA LYS A 10 -13.66 31.50 -15.72
C LYS A 10 -12.39 31.88 -14.98
N ILE A 11 -11.44 30.95 -14.80
CA ILE A 11 -10.19 31.20 -14.09
C ILE A 11 -9.15 31.74 -15.08
N LYS A 12 -8.53 32.86 -14.70
CA LYS A 12 -7.46 33.47 -15.48
C LYS A 12 -6.17 32.63 -15.38
N PRO A 13 -5.45 32.39 -16.50
CA PRO A 13 -4.19 31.65 -16.47
C PRO A 13 -3.15 32.28 -15.52
N GLU A 14 -3.17 33.60 -15.37
CA GLU A 14 -2.29 34.33 -14.47
C GLU A 14 -2.55 34.00 -13.00
N THR A 15 -3.81 33.71 -12.63
CA THR A 15 -4.16 33.29 -11.27
C THR A 15 -3.55 31.94 -10.95
N ILE A 16 -3.67 30.97 -11.85
CA ILE A 16 -3.08 29.64 -11.70
C ILE A 16 -1.55 29.76 -11.60
N LYS A 17 -0.94 30.51 -12.54
CA LYS A 17 0.51 30.73 -12.58
C LYS A 17 1.03 31.37 -11.29
N ASN A 18 0.35 32.39 -10.77
CA ASN A 18 0.76 33.08 -9.54
C ASN A 18 0.57 32.21 -8.31
N SER A 19 -0.50 31.40 -8.25
CA SER A 19 -0.71 30.43 -7.18
C SER A 19 0.41 29.39 -7.13
N TRP A 20 0.78 28.81 -8.28
CA TRP A 20 1.89 27.85 -8.35
C TRP A 20 3.25 28.50 -8.10
N HIS A 21 3.49 29.70 -8.61
CA HIS A 21 4.72 30.44 -8.33
C HIS A 21 4.88 30.70 -6.84
N ASN A 22 3.80 31.08 -6.15
CA ASN A 22 3.83 31.27 -4.70
C ASN A 22 4.19 29.95 -3.99
N ILE A 23 3.55 28.84 -4.32
CA ILE A 23 3.84 27.52 -3.72
C ILE A 23 5.29 27.09 -3.94
N LEU A 24 5.83 27.30 -5.14
CA LEU A 24 7.17 26.87 -5.52
C LEU A 24 8.28 27.81 -5.03
N THR A 25 7.98 29.10 -4.82
CA THR A 25 8.96 30.12 -4.38
C THR A 25 8.86 30.49 -2.91
N THR A 26 7.76 30.14 -2.23
CA THR A 26 7.74 30.05 -0.77
C THR A 26 8.69 28.94 -0.40
N LYS A 27 9.94 29.35 -0.18
CA LYS A 27 11.00 28.63 0.52
C LYS A 27 10.38 27.68 1.53
N ASP A 28 10.67 26.38 1.39
CA ASP A 28 10.93 25.46 2.50
C ASP A 28 11.45 24.07 2.08
N PHE A 29 11.98 23.88 0.87
CA PHE A 29 12.69 22.63 0.55
C PHE A 29 13.93 22.39 1.44
N LYS A 30 14.58 23.47 1.93
CA LYS A 30 15.69 23.36 2.89
C LYS A 30 15.26 23.21 4.35
N ASP A 31 14.10 23.74 4.73
CA ASP A 31 13.59 23.60 6.11
C ASP A 31 12.88 22.26 6.34
N ASN A 32 12.37 21.61 5.28
CA ASN A 32 11.87 20.24 5.35
C ASN A 32 12.90 19.27 5.96
N ASN A 33 14.17 19.39 5.59
CA ASN A 33 15.18 18.44 6.06
C ASN A 33 15.54 18.63 7.56
N LYS A 34 15.50 19.87 8.07
CA LYS A 34 15.63 20.14 9.51
C LYS A 34 14.38 19.75 10.28
N LYS A 35 13.19 19.95 9.68
CA LYS A 35 11.90 19.63 10.27
C LYS A 35 11.72 18.11 10.40
N LYS A 36 12.06 17.34 9.36
CA LYS A 36 12.07 15.87 9.39
C LYS A 36 12.90 15.32 10.54
N LYS A 37 14.17 15.75 10.68
CA LYS A 37 15.03 15.30 11.80
C LYS A 37 14.43 15.56 13.19
N LYS A 38 13.73 16.68 13.35
CA LYS A 38 13.01 17.02 14.59
C LYS A 38 11.78 16.14 14.79
N GLU A 39 11.02 15.88 13.73
CA GLU A 39 9.83 15.01 13.74
C GLU A 39 10.19 13.56 14.08
N HIS A 40 11.25 12.99 13.47
CA HIS A 40 11.73 11.63 13.80
C HIS A 40 12.12 11.49 15.29
N PHE A 41 12.77 12.52 15.86
CA PHE A 41 13.11 12.53 17.30
C PHE A 41 11.87 12.59 18.20
N GLU A 42 10.86 13.37 17.81
CA GLU A 42 9.61 13.49 18.57
C GLU A 42 8.79 12.19 18.54
N ILE A 43 8.71 11.54 17.38
CA ILE A 43 8.02 10.24 17.20
C ILE A 43 8.68 9.14 18.04
N LYS A 44 10.01 9.04 18.01
CA LYS A 44 10.74 8.06 18.83
C LYS A 44 10.45 8.22 20.32
N ASN A 45 10.40 9.47 20.78
CA ASN A 45 10.16 9.78 22.19
C ASN A 45 8.69 9.58 22.63
N THR A 46 7.72 9.59 21.72
CA THR A 46 6.32 9.30 22.06
C THR A 46 6.05 7.80 22.09
N VAL A 47 6.66 7.02 21.19
CA VAL A 47 6.55 5.55 21.17
C VAL A 47 7.09 4.94 22.47
N LEU A 48 8.25 5.42 22.94
CA LEU A 48 8.84 4.98 24.22
C LEU A 48 7.99 5.29 25.46
N LYS A 49 7.02 6.22 25.36
CA LYS A 49 6.12 6.57 26.46
C LYS A 49 4.85 5.71 26.50
N LEU A 50 4.60 4.89 25.47
CA LEU A 50 3.43 4.02 25.43
C LEU A 50 3.68 2.75 26.26
N PRO A 51 2.78 2.42 27.21
CA PRO A 51 2.91 1.19 28.00
C PRO A 51 2.86 -0.03 27.08
N GLY A 52 3.85 -0.93 27.19
CA GLY A 52 3.99 -2.12 26.34
C GLY A 52 4.97 -1.97 25.15
N CYS A 53 5.55 -0.79 24.93
CA CYS A 53 6.63 -0.56 23.95
C CYS A 53 8.04 -0.59 24.58
N GLU A 54 8.17 -1.13 25.79
CA GLU A 54 9.43 -1.14 26.56
C GLU A 54 10.52 -2.05 25.94
N GLU A 55 10.10 -3.01 25.13
CA GLU A 55 10.97 -4.00 24.46
C GLU A 55 11.19 -3.71 22.97
N VAL A 56 10.72 -2.56 22.46
CA VAL A 56 11.02 -2.13 21.10
C VAL A 56 12.52 -1.86 21.00
N THR A 57 13.23 -2.83 20.43
CA THR A 57 14.68 -2.75 20.25
C THR A 57 15.00 -1.61 19.30
N TYR A 58 15.98 -0.80 19.66
CA TYR A 58 16.53 0.31 18.85
C TYR A 58 16.73 -0.06 17.37
N ASN A 59 16.95 -1.33 17.05
CA ASN A 59 17.16 -1.79 15.68
C ASN A 59 15.89 -1.80 14.80
N CYS A 60 14.70 -1.98 15.38
CA CYS A 60 13.44 -2.02 14.62
C CYS A 60 12.96 -0.62 14.23
N ASP A 61 13.33 0.42 14.98
CA ASP A 61 12.87 1.79 14.74
C ASP A 61 13.75 2.53 13.73
N GLU A 62 15.06 2.22 13.72
CA GLU A 62 16.03 2.96 12.90
C GLU A 62 15.87 2.63 11.42
N GLU A 63 15.53 1.39 11.06
CA GLU A 63 15.25 1.00 9.67
C GLU A 63 13.99 1.70 9.11
N TRP A 64 12.96 1.91 9.93
CA TRP A 64 11.75 2.61 9.48
C TRP A 64 11.88 4.13 9.53
N LEU A 65 12.69 4.66 10.45
CA LEU A 65 12.92 6.10 10.59
C LEU A 65 13.97 6.62 9.60
N TYR A 66 14.92 5.78 9.17
CA TYR A 66 16.08 6.19 8.37
C TYR A 66 16.38 5.28 7.17
N GLY A 67 15.63 4.20 6.95
CA GLY A 67 15.89 3.25 5.86
C GLY A 67 15.42 3.72 4.49
N ASP A 68 14.63 4.78 4.41
CA ASP A 68 14.34 5.44 3.14
C ASP A 68 15.59 6.25 2.71
N GLU A 69 16.35 5.72 1.76
CA GLU A 69 17.22 6.56 0.94
C GLU A 69 16.31 7.54 0.19
N GLU A 70 16.49 8.85 0.43
CA GLU A 70 15.82 9.90 -0.35
C GLU A 70 16.38 9.90 -1.78
N GLU A 71 16.05 8.87 -2.55
CA GLU A 71 16.26 8.87 -3.99
C GLU A 71 15.15 9.72 -4.63
N GLU A 72 15.54 10.88 -5.15
CA GLU A 72 14.65 11.74 -5.90
C GLU A 72 14.35 11.07 -7.26
N ILE A 73 13.20 10.40 -7.34
CA ILE A 73 12.73 9.79 -8.58
C ILE A 73 12.51 10.91 -9.60
N THR A 74 13.40 10.98 -10.60
CA THR A 74 13.36 12.00 -11.65
C THR A 74 12.27 11.66 -12.68
N ASP A 75 11.68 12.66 -13.32
CA ASP A 75 10.65 12.49 -14.36
C ASP A 75 11.07 11.50 -15.46
N ASP A 76 12.35 11.50 -15.85
CA ASP A 76 12.90 10.55 -16.83
C ASP A 76 12.86 9.10 -16.32
N ALA A 77 13.08 8.88 -15.02
CA ALA A 77 12.97 7.55 -14.41
C ALA A 77 11.51 7.06 -14.38
N ILE A 78 10.56 7.97 -14.13
CA ILE A 78 9.13 7.68 -14.16
C ILE A 78 8.68 7.33 -15.57
N ILE A 79 9.07 8.15 -16.56
CA ILE A 79 8.76 7.90 -17.98
C ILE A 79 9.32 6.54 -18.37
N ARG A 80 10.59 6.27 -18.08
CA ARG A 80 11.22 5.00 -18.38
C ARG A 80 10.49 3.81 -17.76
N MET A 81 10.08 3.89 -16.49
CA MET A 81 9.32 2.83 -15.81
C MET A 81 7.96 2.56 -16.47
N ILE A 82 7.33 3.58 -17.04
CA ILE A 82 6.08 3.47 -17.79
C ILE A 82 6.32 2.94 -19.21
N THR A 83 7.43 3.32 -19.84
CA THR A 83 7.71 2.96 -21.25
C THR A 83 8.35 1.58 -21.39
N GLU A 84 9.13 1.14 -20.41
CA GLU A 84 9.80 -0.18 -20.38
C GLU A 84 8.94 -1.25 -19.70
N GLY A 85 7.84 -0.86 -19.02
CA GLY A 85 6.93 -1.77 -18.30
C GLY A 85 6.03 -2.67 -19.16
N GLU A 86 6.24 -2.69 -20.49
CA GLU A 86 5.55 -3.59 -21.43
C GLU A 86 6.49 -4.59 -22.11
N GLU A 87 7.73 -4.73 -21.65
CA GLU A 87 8.42 -6.00 -21.86
C GLU A 87 7.83 -6.99 -20.86
N THR A 88 6.83 -7.73 -21.34
CA THR A 88 6.48 -9.01 -20.76
C THR A 88 7.76 -9.84 -20.78
N GLU A 89 8.52 -9.78 -19.69
CA GLU A 89 9.33 -10.90 -19.26
C GLU A 89 8.35 -12.06 -19.24
N ASP A 90 8.41 -12.84 -20.33
CA ASP A 90 8.08 -14.24 -20.36
C ASP A 90 8.97 -14.88 -19.29
N LEU A 91 8.53 -14.71 -18.05
CA LEU A 91 8.98 -15.49 -16.93
C LEU A 91 8.51 -16.90 -17.27
N ASN A 92 9.36 -17.59 -18.02
CA ASN A 92 9.56 -19.02 -17.96
C ASN A 92 10.01 -19.34 -16.52
N ASP A 93 9.11 -19.07 -15.57
CA ASP A 93 9.14 -19.55 -14.22
C ASP A 93 8.56 -20.94 -14.31
N GLU A 94 9.36 -21.93 -13.92
CA GLU A 94 8.97 -23.33 -13.83
C GLU A 94 7.58 -23.40 -13.21
N THR A 95 6.53 -23.60 -14.01
CA THR A 95 5.13 -23.33 -13.63
C THR A 95 4.87 -23.72 -12.18
N GLU A 96 5.02 -22.77 -11.25
CA GLU A 96 4.63 -22.97 -9.88
C GLU A 96 3.15 -23.21 -9.99
N LYS A 97 2.73 -24.40 -9.64
CA LYS A 97 1.38 -24.89 -9.94
C LYS A 97 0.39 -23.96 -9.23
N ILE A 98 -0.09 -22.94 -9.95
CA ILE A 98 -0.93 -21.90 -9.39
C ILE A 98 -2.16 -22.60 -8.82
N ILE A 99 -2.31 -22.52 -7.49
CA ILE A 99 -3.41 -23.15 -6.79
C ILE A 99 -4.71 -22.54 -7.32
N SER A 100 -5.59 -23.38 -7.86
CA SER A 100 -6.87 -22.93 -8.37
C SER A 100 -7.73 -22.33 -7.25
N HIS A 101 -8.62 -21.39 -7.56
CA HIS A 101 -9.51 -20.80 -6.55
C HIS A 101 -10.36 -21.85 -5.81
N THR A 102 -10.74 -22.92 -6.49
CA THR A 102 -11.45 -24.06 -5.91
C THR A 102 -10.60 -24.82 -4.91
N GLU A 103 -9.33 -25.07 -5.25
CA GLU A 103 -8.37 -25.77 -4.41
C GLU A 103 -7.97 -24.93 -3.19
N GLY A 104 -7.72 -23.62 -3.38
CA GLY A 104 -7.45 -22.69 -2.29
C GLY A 104 -8.63 -22.57 -1.32
N THR A 105 -9.87 -22.55 -1.83
CA THR A 105 -11.06 -22.55 -0.95
C THR A 105 -11.18 -23.84 -0.16
N ALA A 106 -10.96 -25.00 -0.79
CA ALA A 106 -10.99 -26.30 -0.12
C ALA A 106 -9.91 -26.42 0.96
N ALA A 107 -8.70 -25.93 0.69
CA ALA A 107 -7.61 -25.90 1.66
C ALA A 107 -7.94 -25.02 2.89
N LEU A 108 -8.54 -23.85 2.67
CA LEU A 108 -8.98 -22.96 3.76
C LEU A 108 -10.08 -23.59 4.62
N ASP A 109 -11.03 -24.30 4.02
CA ASP A 109 -12.07 -25.02 4.78
C ASP A 109 -11.49 -26.14 5.63
N VAL A 110 -10.47 -26.86 5.14
CA VAL A 110 -9.76 -27.89 5.91
C VAL A 110 -8.96 -27.25 7.06
N ALA A 111 -8.23 -26.17 6.80
CA ALA A 111 -7.47 -25.45 7.82
C ALA A 111 -8.38 -24.89 8.93
N LEU A 112 -9.53 -24.31 8.56
CA LEU A 112 -10.50 -23.80 9.51
C LEU A 112 -11.02 -24.91 10.43
N ARG A 113 -11.39 -26.06 9.85
CA ARG A 113 -11.86 -27.23 10.62
C ARG A 113 -10.79 -27.76 11.57
N TYR A 114 -9.53 -27.79 11.14
CA TYR A 114 -8.41 -28.20 11.98
C TYR A 114 -8.24 -27.28 13.19
N ILE A 115 -8.25 -25.95 12.98
CA ILE A 115 -8.11 -24.98 14.07
C ILE A 115 -9.30 -25.07 15.02
N GLU A 116 -10.53 -25.16 14.52
CA GLU A 116 -11.73 -25.28 15.37
C GLU A 116 -11.73 -26.55 16.25
N GLN A 117 -10.94 -27.57 15.90
CA GLN A 117 -10.78 -28.80 16.70
C GLN A 117 -9.64 -28.72 17.73
N GLN A 118 -8.79 -27.70 17.68
CA GLN A 118 -7.69 -27.58 18.64
C GLN A 118 -8.21 -27.08 20.00
N PRO A 119 -7.75 -27.65 21.13
CA PRO A 119 -8.16 -27.20 22.46
C PRO A 119 -7.70 -25.77 22.78
N ASP A 120 -6.59 -25.34 22.18
CA ASP A 120 -5.98 -24.01 22.36
C ASP A 120 -6.31 -23.05 21.21
N ALA A 121 -7.41 -23.29 20.48
CA ALA A 121 -7.81 -22.46 19.36
C ALA A 121 -8.11 -21.02 19.78
N LEU A 122 -7.21 -20.10 19.42
CA LEU A 122 -7.43 -18.68 19.71
C LEU A 122 -8.53 -18.11 18.81
N PRO A 123 -9.53 -17.39 19.35
CA PRO A 123 -10.65 -16.86 18.56
C PRO A 123 -10.22 -15.98 17.38
N HIS A 124 -9.10 -15.25 17.50
CA HIS A 124 -8.59 -14.41 16.42
C HIS A 124 -8.09 -15.21 15.22
N ASN A 125 -7.53 -16.41 15.43
CA ASN A 125 -7.09 -17.30 14.34
C ASN A 125 -8.29 -17.82 13.53
N VAL A 126 -9.37 -18.18 14.22
CA VAL A 126 -10.62 -18.64 13.60
C VAL A 126 -11.26 -17.52 12.78
N LEU A 127 -11.31 -16.30 13.35
CA LEU A 127 -11.85 -15.13 12.65
C LEU A 127 -11.02 -14.74 11.43
N PHE A 128 -9.69 -14.81 11.54
CA PHE A 128 -8.77 -14.54 10.44
C PHE A 128 -8.96 -15.53 9.28
N LEU A 129 -9.02 -16.84 9.56
CA LEU A 129 -9.25 -17.83 8.51
C LEU A 129 -10.63 -17.68 7.86
N LYS A 130 -11.67 -17.34 8.63
CA LYS A 130 -13.01 -17.05 8.09
C LYS A 130 -12.98 -15.84 7.14
N SER A 131 -12.30 -14.76 7.50
CA SER A 131 -12.20 -13.58 6.65
C SER A 131 -11.43 -13.85 5.35
N LEU A 132 -10.37 -14.66 5.42
CA LEU A 132 -9.57 -15.09 4.27
C LEU A 132 -10.39 -15.97 3.32
N ARG A 133 -11.14 -16.95 3.85
CA ARG A 133 -12.06 -17.78 3.07
C ARG A 133 -13.13 -16.93 2.39
N ASP A 134 -13.72 -15.98 3.10
CA ASP A 134 -14.76 -15.11 2.53
C ASP A 134 -14.19 -14.20 1.42
N ALA A 135 -12.93 -13.74 1.56
CA ALA A 135 -12.23 -13.02 0.50
C ALA A 135 -11.98 -13.90 -0.74
N ALA A 136 -11.55 -15.14 -0.55
CA ALA A 136 -11.38 -16.11 -1.64
C ALA A 136 -12.71 -16.42 -2.35
N ALA A 137 -13.80 -16.61 -1.59
CA ALA A 137 -15.14 -16.82 -2.13
C ALA A 137 -15.63 -15.61 -2.95
N ARG A 138 -15.37 -14.38 -2.48
CA ARG A 138 -15.68 -13.15 -3.25
C ARG A 138 -14.91 -13.10 -4.56
N LYS A 139 -13.61 -13.43 -4.56
CA LYS A 139 -12.79 -13.50 -5.79
C LYS A 139 -13.31 -14.54 -6.79
N ARG A 140 -13.76 -15.71 -6.30
CA ARG A 140 -14.40 -16.72 -7.16
C ARG A 140 -15.67 -16.19 -7.82
N LEU A 141 -16.52 -15.50 -7.06
CA LEU A 141 -17.77 -14.92 -7.59
C LEU A 141 -17.51 -13.80 -8.61
N SER A 142 -16.46 -12.98 -8.43
CA SER A 142 -16.09 -11.95 -9.42
C SER A 142 -15.53 -12.55 -10.70
N ALA A 143 -14.67 -13.58 -10.60
CA ALA A 143 -14.14 -14.29 -11.78
C ALA A 143 -15.25 -14.94 -12.60
N GLN A 144 -16.25 -15.53 -11.93
CA GLN A 144 -17.38 -16.19 -12.58
C GLN A 144 -18.34 -15.23 -13.29
N LYS A 145 -18.43 -13.97 -12.87
CA LYS A 145 -19.25 -12.94 -13.55
C LYS A 145 -18.66 -12.48 -14.87
N GLN A 146 -17.33 -12.50 -14.98
CA GLN A 146 -16.60 -12.06 -16.18
C GLN A 146 -16.69 -13.08 -17.32
N THR A 147 -16.96 -14.35 -17.04
CA THR A 147 -17.09 -15.43 -18.05
C THR A 147 -18.51 -15.64 -18.56
N THR A 148 -19.48 -14.81 -18.16
CA THR A 148 -20.91 -14.92 -18.56
C THR A 148 -21.37 -13.83 -19.52
N LEU A 149 -20.45 -13.14 -20.19
CA LEU A 149 -20.75 -12.23 -21.30
C LEU A 149 -20.22 -12.82 -22.60
N ASP A 150 -20.95 -13.79 -23.16
CA ASP A 150 -20.88 -14.23 -24.56
C ASP A 150 -22.31 -14.55 -25.05
#